data_AF-A0A535S4Y2-F1
#
_entry.id   AF-A0A535S4Y2-F1
#
_cell.length_a   1.000
_cell.length_b   1.000
_cell.length_c   1.000
_cell.angle_alpha   90.00
_cell.angle_beta   90.00
_cell.angle_gamma   90.00
#
_symmetry.space_group_name_H-M   'P 1'
#
loop_
_entity.id
_entity.type
_entity.pdbx_description
1 polymer ?
#
loop_
_entity_poly.entity_id
_entity_poly.type
_entity_poly.pdbx_seq_one_letter_code
_entity_poly.pdbx_strand_id
1 'polypeptide(L)'
;MQRTSDRCATGRYPGYLALELGSTISSPLARVLADLQQGTQARLDALLAAYWPHSTPEQRHLPLLVSYRLFLALLPLALSAAATRIVPAGGRTSQEMWTHHSAEALADRLGRAFVEFPGGHNGPMLHPRAFAQRLRDVLGDEQGT
;
A
#
# COMPACT_ATOMS: atom_id res chain seq x y z
N MET A 1 41.01 -14.40 -4.50
CA MET A 1 40.04 -14.77 -3.45
C MET A 1 38.88 -13.78 -3.48
N GLN A 2 37.82 -14.11 -4.22
CA GLN A 2 36.52 -13.45 -4.13
C GLN A 2 35.87 -13.75 -2.77
N ARG A 3 35.23 -12.75 -2.15
CA ARG A 3 33.97 -12.91 -1.41
C ARG A 3 33.17 -11.59 -1.43
N THR A 4 32.01 -11.65 -2.12
CA THR A 4 30.68 -11.09 -1.76
C THR A 4 30.61 -9.57 -1.50
N SER A 5 30.18 -8.72 -2.44
CA SER A 5 28.78 -8.51 -2.88
C SER A 5 27.74 -8.80 -1.79
N ASP A 6 27.12 -7.76 -1.25
CA ASP A 6 25.66 -7.59 -1.17
C ASP A 6 25.30 -6.28 -0.46
N ARG A 7 25.24 -5.19 -1.24
CA ARG A 7 24.46 -4.01 -0.86
C ARG A 7 23.02 -4.26 -1.30
N CYS A 8 22.30 -5.05 -0.51
CA CYS A 8 20.85 -5.14 -0.63
C CYS A 8 20.26 -3.81 -0.14
N ALA A 9 19.59 -3.11 -1.05
CA ALA A 9 18.94 -1.82 -0.81
C ALA A 9 17.90 -1.94 0.30
N THR A 10 18.25 -1.50 1.51
CA THR A 10 17.32 -1.32 2.61
C THR A 10 16.38 -0.16 2.28
N GLY A 11 15.09 -0.50 2.17
CA GLY A 11 13.98 0.41 1.91
C GLY A 11 13.99 1.62 2.83
N ARG A 12 13.76 2.77 2.21
CA ARG A 12 14.16 4.10 2.68
C ARG A 12 13.23 4.73 3.74
N TYR A 13 12.53 3.97 4.59
CA TYR A 13 11.61 4.54 5.60
C TYR A 13 11.40 3.68 6.89
N PRO A 14 12.44 3.17 7.58
CA PRO A 14 12.26 2.34 8.78
C PRO A 14 11.70 3.10 10.01
N GLY A 15 11.82 4.43 10.05
CA GLY A 15 11.48 5.23 11.24
C GLY A 15 9.97 5.37 11.50
N TYR A 16 9.17 5.59 10.46
CA TYR A 16 7.72 5.81 10.62
C TYR A 16 7.01 4.55 11.14
N LEU A 17 7.38 3.37 10.62
CA LEU A 17 6.80 2.10 11.04
C LEU A 17 7.19 1.70 12.47
N ALA A 18 8.44 1.97 12.88
CA ALA A 18 8.88 1.76 14.26
C ALA A 18 8.12 2.69 15.23
N LEU A 19 7.87 3.93 14.81
CA LEU A 19 7.06 4.88 15.56
C LEU A 19 5.58 4.44 15.62
N GLU A 20 5.02 3.95 14.51
CA GLU A 20 3.64 3.49 14.43
C GLU A 20 3.40 2.25 15.32
N LEU A 21 4.25 1.23 15.22
CA LEU A 21 4.17 0.04 16.10
C LEU A 21 4.42 0.41 17.56
N GLY A 22 5.45 1.23 17.83
CA GLY A 22 5.75 1.70 19.19
C GLY A 22 4.60 2.50 19.81
N SER A 23 3.77 3.15 18.99
CA SER A 23 2.64 3.95 19.48
C SER A 23 1.51 3.10 20.04
N THR A 24 1.29 1.91 19.49
CA THR A 24 0.23 0.99 19.94
C THR A 24 0.47 0.45 21.35
N ILE A 25 1.72 0.51 21.81
CA ILE A 25 2.16 0.06 23.13
C ILE A 25 2.58 1.22 24.05
N SER A 26 2.52 2.48 23.59
CA SER A 26 2.97 3.66 24.33
C SER A 26 2.10 4.89 24.07
N SER A 27 1.26 5.24 25.05
CA SER A 27 0.37 6.41 24.97
C SER A 27 1.10 7.74 24.75
N PRO A 28 2.27 8.02 25.36
CA PRO A 28 3.03 9.22 25.04
C PRO A 28 3.50 9.26 23.57
N LEU A 29 3.94 8.13 23.03
CA LEU A 29 4.39 8.05 21.65
C LEU A 29 3.22 8.19 20.67
N ALA A 30 2.04 7.64 21.01
CA ALA A 30 0.81 7.82 20.25
C ALA A 30 0.40 9.29 20.15
N ARG A 31 0.54 10.07 21.23
CA ARG A 31 0.28 11.52 21.18
C ARG A 31 1.25 12.25 20.26
N VAL A 32 2.55 11.97 20.37
CA VAL A 32 3.56 12.58 19.49
C VAL A 32 3.30 12.25 18.02
N LEU A 33 2.94 11.01 17.73
CA LEU A 33 2.59 10.60 16.37
C LEU A 33 1.32 11.29 15.87
N ALA A 34 0.29 11.40 16.72
CA ALA A 34 -0.95 12.12 16.40
C ALA A 34 -0.69 13.61 16.14
N ASP A 35 0.12 14.28 16.96
CA ASP A 35 0.49 15.69 16.76
C ASP A 35 1.23 15.90 15.44
N LEU A 36 2.12 14.97 15.08
CA LEU A 36 2.84 14.99 13.81
C LEU A 36 1.91 14.78 12.60
N GLN A 37 0.98 13.83 12.70
CA GLN A 37 -0.03 13.57 11.68
C GLN A 37 -0.95 14.79 11.50
N GLN A 38 -1.46 15.36 12.59
CA GLN A 38 -2.31 16.54 12.59
C GLN A 38 -1.58 17.75 12.00
N GLY A 39 -0.31 17.96 12.38
CA GLY A 39 0.52 19.03 11.81
C GLY A 39 0.77 18.86 10.31
N THR A 40 0.90 17.63 9.83
CA THR A 40 1.06 17.33 8.40
C THR A 40 -0.24 17.58 7.63
N GLN A 41 -1.37 17.15 8.18
CA GLN A 41 -2.70 17.41 7.61
C GLN A 41 -2.99 18.90 7.53
N ALA A 42 -2.68 19.68 8.57
CA ALA A 42 -2.89 21.12 8.59
C ALA A 42 -2.08 21.84 7.49
N ARG A 43 -0.83 21.42 7.26
CA ARG A 43 0.01 21.98 6.18
C ARG A 43 -0.55 21.65 4.79
N LEU A 44 -0.99 20.42 4.58
CA LEU A 44 -1.63 20.02 3.32
C LEU A 44 -2.93 20.81 3.08
N ASP A 45 -3.76 20.98 4.11
CA ASP A 45 -4.99 21.76 4.02
C ASP A 45 -4.72 23.24 3.69
N ALA A 46 -3.68 23.84 4.28
CA ALA A 46 -3.25 25.19 3.97
C ALA A 46 -2.77 25.35 2.52
N LEU A 47 -2.01 24.36 2.00
CA LEU A 47 -1.61 24.34 0.59
C LEU A 47 -2.81 24.23 -0.34
N LEU A 48 -3.79 23.39 0.01
CA LEU A 48 -5.02 23.25 -0.77
C LEU A 48 -5.88 24.52 -0.73
N ALA A 49 -5.95 25.23 0.41
CA ALA A 49 -6.61 26.54 0.47
C ALA A 49 -5.90 27.59 -0.39
N ALA A 50 -4.58 27.60 -0.40
CA ALA A 50 -3.82 28.53 -1.23
C ALA A 50 -4.02 28.25 -2.74
N TYR A 51 -4.07 26.97 -3.10
CA TYR A 51 -4.30 26.54 -4.48
C TYR A 51 -5.77 26.68 -4.92
N TRP A 52 -6.71 26.51 -3.99
CA TRP A 52 -8.14 26.60 -4.21
C TRP A 52 -8.79 27.51 -3.14
N PRO A 53 -8.82 28.84 -3.36
CA PRO A 53 -9.25 29.80 -2.34
C PRO A 53 -10.75 29.76 -2.02
N HIS A 54 -11.58 29.28 -2.96
CA HIS A 54 -13.03 29.28 -2.85
C HIS A 54 -13.63 27.97 -2.32
N SER A 55 -12.79 27.02 -1.88
CA SER A 55 -13.25 25.73 -1.36
C SER A 55 -13.53 25.82 0.12
N THR A 56 -14.61 25.18 0.56
CA THR A 56 -14.83 24.91 1.99
C THR A 56 -13.82 23.87 2.49
N PRO A 57 -13.59 23.76 3.82
CA PRO A 57 -12.76 22.70 4.39
C PRO A 57 -13.20 21.29 3.94
N GLU A 58 -14.50 21.01 3.90
CA GLU A 58 -15.05 19.73 3.43
C GLU A 58 -14.69 19.48 1.96
N GLN A 59 -14.76 20.54 1.14
CA GLN A 59 -14.37 20.48 -0.26
C GLN A 59 -12.87 20.28 -0.46
N ARG A 60 -11.99 20.64 0.48
CA ARG A 60 -10.54 20.37 0.38
C ARG A 60 -10.17 18.93 0.73
N HIS A 61 -11.06 18.20 1.40
CA HIS A 61 -10.94 16.74 1.56
C HIS A 61 -11.40 15.97 0.30
N LEU A 62 -12.25 16.59 -0.54
CA LEU A 62 -12.74 15.97 -1.78
C LEU A 62 -11.68 15.76 -2.87
N PRO A 63 -10.69 16.63 -3.14
CA PRO A 63 -9.68 16.40 -4.16
C PRO A 63 -8.97 15.07 -4.01
N LEU A 64 -8.65 14.67 -2.77
CA LEU A 64 -8.05 13.37 -2.51
C LEU A 64 -9.02 12.22 -2.85
N LEU A 65 -10.29 12.35 -2.45
CA LEU A 65 -11.33 11.35 -2.74
C LEU A 65 -11.71 11.28 -4.22
N VAL A 66 -11.84 12.41 -4.91
CA VAL A 66 -12.15 12.52 -6.34
C VAL A 66 -10.96 12.04 -7.16
N SER A 67 -9.73 12.43 -6.82
CA SER A 67 -8.52 11.92 -7.47
C SER A 67 -8.38 10.41 -7.25
N TYR A 68 -8.67 9.93 -6.04
CA TYR A 68 -8.68 8.50 -5.73
C TYR A 68 -9.76 7.75 -6.52
N ARG A 69 -10.96 8.29 -6.64
CA ARG A 69 -12.06 7.68 -7.41
C ARG A 69 -11.80 7.70 -8.92
N LEU A 70 -11.26 8.79 -9.45
CA LEU A 70 -10.83 8.89 -10.85
C LEU A 70 -9.70 7.91 -11.13
N PHE A 71 -8.71 7.83 -10.23
CA PHE A 71 -7.64 6.84 -10.29
C PHE A 71 -8.22 5.43 -10.31
N LEU A 72 -9.08 5.05 -9.36
CA LEU A 72 -9.73 3.74 -9.33
C LEU A 72 -10.63 3.46 -10.54
N ALA A 73 -11.26 4.48 -11.12
CA ALA A 73 -12.10 4.32 -12.31
C ALA A 73 -11.28 4.12 -13.59
N LEU A 74 -10.14 4.79 -13.69
CA LEU A 74 -9.23 4.72 -14.84
C LEU A 74 -8.20 3.59 -14.72
N LEU A 75 -7.93 3.10 -13.51
CA LEU A 75 -6.95 2.05 -13.23
C LEU A 75 -7.21 0.79 -14.05
N PRO A 76 -8.43 0.21 -14.11
CA PRO A 76 -8.67 -0.96 -14.95
C PRO A 76 -8.39 -0.69 -16.43
N LEU A 77 -8.77 0.48 -16.96
CA LEU A 77 -8.52 0.83 -18.35
C LEU A 77 -7.01 0.91 -18.65
N ALA A 78 -6.24 1.54 -17.76
CA ALA A 78 -4.79 1.61 -17.87
C ALA A 78 -4.12 0.23 -17.73
N LEU A 79 -4.62 -0.61 -16.83
CA LEU A 79 -4.08 -1.95 -16.56
C LEU A 79 -4.44 -2.95 -17.66
N SER A 80 -5.63 -2.86 -18.25
CA SER A 80 -6.03 -3.69 -19.40
C SER A 80 -5.24 -3.34 -20.66
N ALA A 81 -4.82 -2.08 -20.82
CA ALA A 81 -3.99 -1.63 -21.94
C ALA A 81 -2.50 -1.99 -21.77
N ALA A 82 -2.06 -2.27 -20.54
CA ALA A 82 -0.68 -2.66 -20.27
C ALA A 82 -0.46 -4.15 -20.61
N ALA A 83 0.61 -4.45 -21.35
CA ALA A 83 1.03 -5.83 -21.62
C ALA A 83 1.62 -6.55 -20.38
N THR A 84 1.72 -5.84 -19.25
CA THR A 84 2.30 -6.35 -18.01
C THR A 84 1.34 -7.32 -17.32
N ARG A 85 1.84 -8.48 -16.89
CA ARG A 85 1.09 -9.43 -16.07
C ARG A 85 0.83 -8.84 -14.68
N ILE A 86 -0.43 -8.78 -14.28
CA ILE A 86 -0.86 -8.24 -12.98
C ILE A 86 -1.58 -9.33 -12.22
N VAL A 87 -1.12 -9.58 -11.00
CA VAL A 87 -1.72 -10.55 -10.08
C VAL A 87 -2.24 -9.82 -8.84
N PRO A 88 -3.55 -9.58 -8.75
CA PRO A 88 -4.18 -9.05 -7.54
C PRO A 88 -4.03 -10.04 -6.40
N ALA A 89 -3.55 -9.57 -5.25
CA ALA A 89 -3.21 -10.44 -4.14
C ALA A 89 -3.38 -9.75 -2.78
N GLY A 90 -3.65 -10.57 -1.75
CA GLY A 90 -3.78 -10.11 -0.37
C GLY A 90 -3.35 -11.16 0.64
N GLY A 91 -3.07 -10.72 1.87
CA GLY A 91 -2.68 -11.63 2.95
C GLY A 91 -3.88 -12.36 3.55
N ARG A 92 -3.74 -13.67 3.79
CA ARG A 92 -4.76 -14.54 4.42
C ARG A 92 -5.27 -14.04 5.77
N THR A 93 -4.46 -13.33 6.54
CA THR A 93 -4.84 -12.82 7.86
C THR A 93 -5.18 -11.33 7.84
N SER A 94 -5.43 -10.76 6.66
CA SER A 94 -5.81 -9.35 6.48
C SER A 94 -7.20 -9.17 5.87
N GLN A 95 -8.03 -10.21 5.91
CA GLN A 95 -9.35 -10.22 5.28
C GLN A 95 -10.29 -9.11 5.80
N GLU A 96 -10.12 -8.67 7.05
CA GLU A 96 -10.90 -7.55 7.61
C GLU A 96 -10.34 -6.16 7.26
N MET A 97 -9.13 -6.10 6.70
CA MET A 97 -8.53 -4.82 6.31
C MET A 97 -9.08 -4.36 4.96
N TRP A 98 -9.40 -3.08 4.88
CA TRP A 98 -9.86 -2.43 3.65
C TRP A 98 -8.91 -2.65 2.45
N THR A 99 -7.61 -2.81 2.70
CA THR A 99 -6.62 -3.09 1.66
C THR A 99 -6.82 -4.45 1.01
N HIS A 100 -7.28 -5.47 1.76
CA HIS A 100 -7.58 -6.80 1.23
C HIS A 100 -8.81 -6.75 0.33
N HIS A 101 -9.90 -6.15 0.82
CA HIS A 101 -11.11 -5.94 0.02
C HIS A 101 -10.87 -5.10 -1.24
N SER A 102 -9.97 -4.11 -1.17
CA SER A 102 -9.58 -3.32 -2.34
C SER A 102 -8.86 -4.17 -3.40
N ALA A 103 -8.03 -5.13 -2.97
CA ALA A 103 -7.34 -6.04 -3.86
C ALA A 103 -8.27 -7.11 -4.45
N GLU A 104 -9.26 -7.60 -3.70
CA GLU A 104 -10.35 -8.45 -4.21
C GLU A 104 -11.17 -7.72 -5.28
N ALA A 105 -11.63 -6.50 -4.98
CA ALA A 105 -12.39 -5.68 -5.93
C ALA A 105 -11.59 -5.36 -7.21
N LEU A 106 -10.26 -5.21 -7.10
CA LEU A 106 -9.39 -5.06 -8.25
C LEU A 106 -9.32 -6.36 -9.08
N ALA A 107 -9.29 -7.52 -8.43
CA ALA A 107 -9.32 -8.82 -9.10
C ALA A 107 -10.58 -8.99 -9.93
N ASP A 108 -11.74 -8.71 -9.34
CA ASP A 108 -13.04 -8.76 -10.01
C ASP A 108 -13.07 -7.83 -11.22
N ARG A 109 -12.58 -6.60 -11.05
CA ARG A 109 -12.62 -5.60 -12.11
C ARG A 109 -11.65 -5.86 -13.26
N LEU A 110 -10.57 -6.58 -13.02
CA LEU A 110 -9.63 -7.04 -14.05
C LEU A 110 -10.02 -8.42 -14.63
N GLY A 111 -11.04 -9.09 -14.07
CA GLY A 111 -11.39 -10.47 -14.43
C GLY A 111 -10.25 -11.46 -14.17
N ARG A 112 -9.47 -11.23 -13.10
CA ARG A 112 -8.31 -12.06 -12.73
C ARG A 112 -8.57 -12.79 -11.42
N ALA A 113 -7.94 -13.93 -11.23
CA ALA A 113 -8.00 -14.64 -9.96
C ALA A 113 -7.29 -13.84 -8.86
N PHE A 114 -7.95 -13.69 -7.71
CA PHE A 114 -7.32 -13.17 -6.50
C PHE A 114 -6.42 -14.23 -5.88
N VAL A 115 -5.21 -13.83 -5.47
CA VAL A 115 -4.22 -14.76 -4.91
C VAL A 115 -3.92 -14.42 -3.46
N GLU A 116 -4.04 -15.44 -2.62
CA GLU A 116 -3.69 -15.30 -1.21
C GLU A 116 -2.19 -15.52 -0.94
N PHE A 117 -1.65 -14.66 -0.07
CA PHE A 117 -0.30 -14.73 0.45
C PHE A 117 -0.26 -15.03 1.97
N PRO A 118 0.84 -15.61 2.49
CA PRO A 118 1.01 -15.83 3.93
C PRO A 118 1.01 -14.53 4.75
N GLY A 119 0.30 -14.53 5.88
CA GLY A 119 0.21 -13.40 6.80
C GLY A 119 -0.81 -12.35 6.38
N GLY A 120 -0.66 -11.13 6.88
CA GLY A 120 -1.49 -9.97 6.56
C GLY A 120 -0.71 -8.91 5.79
N HIS A 121 -0.99 -7.62 6.05
CA HIS A 121 -0.24 -6.50 5.46
C HIS A 121 1.29 -6.63 5.66
N ASN A 122 1.70 -7.14 6.84
CA ASN A 122 3.10 -7.34 7.20
C ASN A 122 3.66 -8.72 6.79
N GLY A 123 2.95 -9.49 5.97
CA GLY A 123 3.34 -10.84 5.52
C GLY A 123 4.77 -10.95 4.96
N PRO A 124 5.24 -10.03 4.08
CA PRO A 124 6.62 -10.03 3.60
C PRO A 124 7.67 -9.93 4.70
N MET A 125 7.35 -9.29 5.83
CA MET A 125 8.26 -9.06 6.94
C MET A 125 8.20 -10.16 7.99
N LEU A 126 6.99 -10.63 8.31
CA LEU A 126 6.77 -11.66 9.34
C LEU A 126 7.00 -13.08 8.80
N HIS A 127 6.81 -13.29 7.50
CA HIS A 127 6.96 -14.59 6.85
C HIS A 127 7.81 -14.51 5.56
N PRO A 128 9.03 -13.93 5.61
CA PRO A 128 9.79 -13.57 4.41
C PRO A 128 10.07 -14.76 3.48
N ARG A 129 10.42 -15.94 4.04
CA ARG A 129 10.65 -17.15 3.25
C ARG A 129 9.39 -17.68 2.59
N ALA A 130 8.30 -17.79 3.35
CA ALA A 130 7.03 -18.30 2.83
C ALA A 130 6.42 -17.33 1.80
N PHE A 131 6.55 -16.02 2.04
CA PHE A 131 6.14 -14.99 1.09
C PHE A 131 6.95 -15.06 -0.20
N ALA A 132 8.28 -15.15 -0.12
CA ALA A 132 9.15 -15.25 -1.29
C ALA A 132 8.97 -16.56 -2.08
N GLN A 133 8.63 -17.65 -1.41
CA GLN A 133 8.26 -18.91 -2.07
C GLN A 133 6.94 -18.75 -2.82
N ARG A 134 5.89 -18.26 -2.14
CA ARG A 134 4.59 -18.03 -2.79
C ARG A 134 4.70 -17.05 -3.96
N LEU A 135 5.52 -16.02 -3.84
CA LEU A 135 5.77 -15.06 -4.92
C LEU A 135 6.38 -15.74 -6.15
N ARG A 136 7.34 -16.65 -5.95
CA ARG A 136 7.95 -17.42 -7.04
C ARG A 136 6.96 -18.40 -7.66
N ASP A 137 6.13 -19.06 -6.88
CA ASP A 137 5.10 -19.96 -7.43
C ASP A 137 4.12 -19.16 -8.32
N VAL A 138 3.66 -18.02 -7.82
CA VAL A 138 2.66 -17.19 -8.49
C VAL A 138 3.20 -16.55 -9.77
N LEU A 139 4.44 -16.06 -9.75
CA LEU A 139 5.04 -15.37 -10.91
C LEU A 139 5.85 -16.31 -11.82
N GLY A 140 6.29 -17.46 -11.32
CA GLY A 140 7.22 -18.38 -11.98
C GLY A 140 6.57 -19.48 -12.83
N ASP A 141 5.25 -19.66 -12.78
CA ASP A 141 4.50 -20.63 -13.59
C ASP A 141 4.49 -20.36 -15.12
N GLU A 142 5.42 -19.55 -15.65
CA GLU A 142 5.60 -19.27 -17.10
C GLU A 142 6.94 -19.80 -17.68
N GLN A 143 7.53 -20.85 -17.10
CA GLN A 143 8.67 -21.56 -17.73
C GLN A 143 8.37 -23.03 -18.04
N GLY A 144 7.15 -23.35 -18.50
CA GLY A 144 6.73 -24.71 -18.73
C GLY A 144 5.57 -24.88 -19.69
N THR A 145 5.60 -24.25 -20.86
CA THR A 145 4.93 -24.70 -22.10
C THR A 145 5.67 -24.11 -23.29
#